data_AF-A0AAV4H4H1-F1
#
_entry.id   AF-A0AAV4H4H1-F1
#
_cell.length_a   1.000
_cell.length_b   1.000
_cell.length_c   1.000
_cell.angle_alpha   90.00
_cell.angle_beta   90.00
_cell.angle_gamma   90.00
#
_symmetry.space_group_name_H-M   'P 1'
#
loop_
_entity.id
_entity.type
_entity.pdbx_description
1 polymer ?
#
loop_
_entity_poly.entity_id
_entity_poly.type
_entity_poly.pdbx_seq_one_letter_code
_entity_poly.pdbx_strand_id
1 'polypeptide(L)' 'MRHSLTFPSADRRHDNLMVLEDFATGDIMVNTANIVQKDISATNGVVHIIDEVLIPARVLLHMEDQGLTIG' A
#
# COMPACT_ATOMS: atom_id res chain seq x y z
N MET A 1 -3.99 -18.77 -2.69
CA MET A 1 -5.15 -18.05 -2.10
C MET A 1 -4.65 -16.66 -1.78
N ARG A 2 -5.33 -15.60 -2.23
CA ARG A 2 -4.95 -14.22 -1.92
C ARG A 2 -5.89 -13.68 -0.86
N HIS A 3 -5.33 -13.11 0.20
CA HIS A 3 -6.09 -12.42 1.23
C HIS A 3 -5.82 -10.93 1.15
N SER A 4 -6.87 -10.13 1.30
CA SER A 4 -6.78 -8.68 1.26
C SER A 4 -7.32 -8.09 2.55
N LEU A 5 -6.53 -7.23 3.16
CA LEU A 5 -6.91 -6.42 4.31
C LEU A 5 -6.89 -4.95 3.91
N THR A 6 -7.70 -4.14 4.57
CA THR A 6 -7.72 -2.70 4.36
C THR A 6 -7.52 -2.00 5.68
N PHE A 7 -6.57 -1.08 5.71
CA PHE A 7 -6.20 -0.31 6.90
C PHE A 7 -6.34 1.18 6.61
N PRO A 8 -6.82 1.99 7.56
CA PRO A 8 -6.75 3.43 7.44
C PRO A 8 -5.28 3.89 7.53
N SER A 9 -4.91 4.86 6.72
CA SER A 9 -3.61 5.52 6.79
C SER A 9 -3.50 6.29 8.10
N ALA A 10 -2.29 6.32 8.65
CA ALA A 10 -2.00 7.01 9.91
C ALA A 10 -1.94 8.55 9.76
N ASP A 11 -2.10 9.08 8.55
CA ASP A 11 -2.15 10.52 8.32
C ASP A 11 -3.51 11.11 8.74
N ARG A 12 -3.62 12.44 8.79
CA ARG A 12 -4.89 13.10 9.19
C ARG A 12 -6.02 12.92 8.17
N ARG A 13 -5.73 12.40 6.98
CA ARG A 13 -6.72 12.23 5.92
C ARG A 13 -7.38 10.86 5.95
N HIS A 14 -6.81 9.89 6.68
CA HIS A 14 -7.38 8.55 6.88
C HIS A 14 -7.80 7.89 5.55
N ASP A 15 -6.95 7.96 4.52
CA ASP A 15 -7.14 7.18 3.30
C ASP A 15 -7.06 5.68 3.60
N ASN A 16 -7.47 4.85 2.66
CA ASN A 16 -7.33 3.41 2.79
C ASN A 16 -6.04 2.92 2.13
N LEU A 17 -5.28 2.12 2.86
CA LEU A 17 -4.19 1.28 2.36
C LEU A 17 -4.70 -0.16 2.24
N MET A 18 -4.56 -0.75 1.06
CA MET A 18 -4.88 -2.16 0.84
C MET A 18 -3.61 -2.98 1.02
N VAL A 19 -3.67 -4.04 1.82
CA VAL A 19 -2.58 -5.00 1.98
C VAL A 19 -3.02 -6.31 1.38
N LEU A 20 -2.25 -6.82 0.42
CA LEU A 20 -2.49 -8.11 -0.22
C LEU A 20 -1.41 -9.08 0.23
N GLU A 21 -1.83 -10.25 0.67
CA GLU A 21 -0.95 -11.36 1.02
C GLU A 21 -1.21 -12.51 0.05
N ASP A 22 -0.16 -12.96 -0.63
CA ASP A 22 -0.19 -14.17 -1.44
C ASP A 22 0.34 -15.35 -0.64
N PHE A 23 -0.55 -16.22 -0.17
CA PHE A 23 -0.15 -17.38 0.62
C PHE A 23 0.61 -18.45 -0.17
N ALA A 24 0.63 -18.36 -1.51
CA ALA A 24 1.38 -19.31 -2.33
C ALA A 24 2.87 -18.98 -2.38
N THR A 25 3.22 -17.68 -2.45
CA THR A 25 4.60 -17.22 -2.52
C THR A 25 5.10 -16.67 -1.18
N GLY A 26 4.19 -16.28 -0.28
CA GLY A 26 4.50 -15.56 0.95
C GLY A 26 4.73 -14.07 0.75
N ASP A 27 4.49 -13.57 -0.46
CA ASP A 27 4.70 -12.16 -0.79
C ASP A 27 3.58 -11.29 -0.22
N ILE A 28 3.97 -10.11 0.24
CA ILE A 28 3.07 -9.10 0.77
C ILE A 28 3.23 -7.83 -0.06
N MET A 29 2.11 -7.30 -0.51
CA MET A 29 2.02 -6.06 -1.26
C MET A 29 1.19 -5.03 -0.50
N VAL A 30 1.58 -3.76 -0.61
CA VAL A 30 0.79 -2.61 -0.16
C VAL A 30 0.33 -1.86 -1.40
N ASN A 31 -0.98 -1.87 -1.65
CA ASN A 31 -1.59 -1.51 -2.93
C ASN A 31 -0.92 -2.30 -4.08
N THR A 32 -0.09 -1.65 -4.89
CA THR A 32 0.66 -2.26 -5.99
C THR A 32 2.14 -2.49 -5.67
N ALA A 33 2.64 -1.93 -4.57
CA ALA A 33 4.06 -1.95 -4.21
C ALA A 33 4.41 -3.24 -3.45
N ASN A 34 5.52 -3.88 -3.80
CA ASN A 34 6.01 -5.06 -3.11
C ASN A 34 6.86 -4.67 -1.90
N ILE A 35 6.75 -5.42 -0.81
CA ILE A 35 7.64 -5.24 0.35
C ILE A 35 8.98 -5.93 0.06
N VAL A 36 10.04 -5.13 -0.08
CA VAL A 36 11.42 -5.59 -0.32
C VAL A 36 12.10 -6.01 0.98
N GLN A 37 11.84 -5.27 2.07
CA GLN A 37 12.38 -5.58 3.40
C GLN A 37 11.33 -5.26 4.47
N LYS A 38 11.13 -6.19 5.41
CA LYS A 38 10.11 -6.07 6.46
C LYS A 38 10.70 -6.06 7.87
N ASP A 39 9.90 -5.59 8.81
CA ASP A 39 10.12 -5.70 10.25
C ASP A 39 11.37 -4.97 10.76
N ILE A 40 11.72 -3.85 10.13
CA ILE A 40 12.85 -3.02 10.55
C ILE A 40 12.42 -2.24 11.79
N SER A 41 13.02 -2.54 12.93
CA SER A 41 12.74 -1.83 14.19
C SER A 41 13.21 -0.38 14.13
N ALA A 42 12.33 0.53 14.52
CA ALA A 42 12.61 1.96 14.71
C ALA A 42 12.30 2.36 16.15
N THR A 43 12.84 3.50 16.60
CA THR A 43 12.65 3.98 17.98
C THR A 43 11.17 4.15 18.37
N ASN A 44 10.30 4.40 17.40
CA ASN A 44 8.90 4.72 17.57
C ASN A 44 7.95 3.84 16.73
N GLY A 45 8.41 2.71 16.21
CA GLY A 45 7.57 1.84 15.38
C GLY A 45 8.36 0.84 14.55
N VAL A 46 7.78 0.45 13.41
CA VAL A 46 8.35 -0.52 12.47
C VAL A 46 8.34 0.08 11.07
N VAL A 47 9.39 -0.17 10.31
CA VAL A 47 9.56 0.26 8.91
C VAL A 47 9.55 -0.96 8.00
N HIS A 48 8.83 -0.82 6.88
CA HIS A 48 8.87 -1.75 5.76
C HIS A 48 9.32 -0.97 4.51
N ILE A 49 10.30 -1.50 3.78
CA ILE A 49 10.80 -0.91 2.54
C ILE A 49 10.01 -1.50 1.37
N ILE A 50 9.56 -0.63 0.48
CA ILE A 50 8.82 -0.98 -0.73
C ILE A 50 9.56 -0.51 -1.99
N ASP A 51 9.23 -1.11 -3.13
CA ASP A 51 9.86 -0.83 -4.44
C ASP A 51 9.18 0.32 -5.23
N GLU A 52 7.95 0.69 -4.87
CA GLU A 52 7.19 1.74 -5.55
C GLU A 52 6.70 2.84 -4.60
N VAL A 53 6.44 4.02 -5.16
CA VAL A 53 5.85 5.15 -4.42
C VAL A 53 4.35 4.96 -4.29
N LEU A 54 3.83 4.98 -3.05
CA LEU A 54 2.40 4.89 -2.82
C LEU A 54 1.69 6.19 -3.21
N ILE A 55 0.71 6.06 -4.11
CA ILE A 55 -0.22 7.14 -4.44
C ILE A 55 -1.52 6.91 -3.67
N PRO A 56 -2.03 7.91 -2.92
CA PRO A 56 -3.31 7.76 -2.22
C PRO A 56 -4.45 7.47 -3.19
N ALA A 57 -5.30 6.48 -2.87
CA ALA A 57 -6.39 6.05 -3.73
C ALA A 57 -7.32 7.19 -4.16
N ARG A 58 -7.59 8.15 -3.27
CA ARG A 58 -8.40 9.35 -3.61
C ARG A 58 -7.82 10.15 -4.78
N VAL A 59 -6.49 10.21 -4.92
CA VAL A 59 -5.83 10.97 -5.98
C VAL A 59 -6.05 10.26 -7.30
N LEU A 60 -5.93 8.92 -7.29
CA LEU A 60 -6.23 8.07 -8.44
C LEU A 60 -7.68 8.24 -8.90
N LEU A 61 -8.64 8.13 -7.95
CA LEU A 61 -10.07 8.28 -8.26
C LEU A 61 -10.40 9.67 -8.83
N HIS A 62 -9.80 10.73 -8.30
CA HIS A 62 -9.98 12.07 -8.88
C HIS A 62 -9.33 12.18 -10.26
N MET A 63 -8.18 11.57 -10.49
CA MET A 63 -7.52 11.60 -11.81
C MET A 63 -8.32 10.81 -12.87
N GLU A 64 -8.88 9.65 -12.50
CA GLU A 64 -9.76 8.86 -13.36
C GLU A 64 -11.03 9.62 -13.76
N ASP A 65 -11.65 10.34 -12.81
CA ASP A 65 -12.81 11.21 -13.09
C ASP A 65 -12.45 12.36 -14.05
N GLN A 66 -11.19 12.79 -14.06
CA GLN A 66 -10.66 13.78 -15.02
C GLN A 66 -10.13 13.13 -16.32
N GLY A 67 -10.28 11.82 -16.50
CA GLY A 67 -9.85 11.09 -17.69
C GLY A 67 -8.34 10.92 -17.83
N LEU A 68 -7.57 11.08 -16.76
CA LEU A 68 -6.12 10.88 -16.74
C LEU A 68 -5.77 9.54 -16.09
N THR A 69 -5.45 8.53 -16.90
CA THR A 69 -4.90 7.26 -16.41
C THR A 69 -3.40 7.41 -16.14
N ILE A 70 -2.98 7.11 -14.92
CA ILE A 70 -1.56 6.91 -14.60
C ILE A 70 -1.27 5.42 -14.74
N GLY A 71 -0.52 5.09 -15.81
CA GLY A 71 -0.07 3.74 -16.13
C GLY A 71 1.14 3.33 -15.32
#